data_AF-A0A8T1RV09-F1
#
_entry.id   AF-A0A8T1RV09-F1
#
_cell.length_a   1.000
_cell.length_b   1.000
_cell.length_c   1.000
_cell.angle_alpha   90.00
_cell.angle_beta   90.00
_cell.angle_gamma   90.00
#
_symmetry.space_group_name_H-M   'P 1'
#
loop_
_entity.id
_entity.type
_entity.pdbx_description
1 polymer ?
#
loop_
_entity_poly.entity_id
_entity_poly.type
_entity_poly.pdbx_seq_one_letter_code
_entity_poly.pdbx_strand_id
1 'polypeptide(L)'
;MDKVAPRGNSSRFMLEVVTVEEKGGGHKRLQSVRSIDDEYTPTIFEMAQLVSGPRNDSIGPNFFQWKTTAYGSRDASRENAIRCRYSPLQTANRTLPGPSIAHAYFGEGLGRSHSVAAINISFGGEDGEVYAEKGYLSWSALLGFGTPPEDAFSPLVMAIVAVGLGTPVVLLLAGGLVVLFARRKHQSQYEPIN
;
A
#
# COMPACT_ATOMS: atom_id res chain seq x y z
N MET A 1 18.45 0.51 -8.47
CA MET A 1 19.32 0.59 -9.66
C MET A 1 19.96 1.97 -9.69
N ASP A 2 21.26 2.03 -9.96
CA ASP A 2 22.05 3.27 -9.96
C ASP A 2 22.94 3.29 -11.22
N LYS A 3 22.76 4.30 -12.07
CA LYS A 3 23.49 4.56 -13.33
C LYS A 3 23.54 3.39 -14.32
N VAL A 4 22.45 2.63 -14.44
CA VAL A 4 22.33 1.59 -15.47
C VAL A 4 21.93 2.25 -16.79
N ALA A 5 22.72 2.08 -17.84
CA ALA A 5 22.43 2.68 -19.14
C ALA A 5 21.14 2.07 -19.75
N PRO A 6 20.13 2.88 -20.10
CA PRO A 6 18.96 2.40 -20.84
C PRO A 6 19.36 2.00 -22.26
N ARG A 7 18.63 1.04 -22.86
CA ARG A 7 18.90 0.55 -24.22
C ARG A 7 18.24 1.38 -25.32
N GLY A 8 17.45 2.38 -24.95
CA GLY A 8 16.76 3.30 -25.85
C GLY A 8 16.16 4.47 -25.07
N ASN A 9 15.80 5.54 -25.78
CA ASN A 9 15.44 6.83 -25.18
C ASN A 9 14.22 6.77 -24.24
N SER A 10 13.27 5.87 -24.50
CA SER A 10 12.06 5.70 -23.68
C SER A 10 12.04 4.35 -22.94
N SER A 11 13.22 3.87 -22.53
CA SER A 11 13.31 2.59 -21.80
C SER A 11 12.60 2.68 -20.45
N ARG A 12 11.71 1.72 -20.19
CA ARG A 12 11.10 1.53 -18.87
C ARG A 12 11.65 0.26 -18.24
N PHE A 13 12.02 0.36 -16.99
CA PHE A 13 12.48 -0.79 -16.22
C PHE A 13 11.28 -1.54 -15.65
N MET A 14 11.43 -2.86 -15.55
CA MET A 14 10.42 -3.77 -15.04
C MET A 14 11.09 -4.85 -14.19
N LEU A 15 10.40 -5.28 -13.15
CA LEU A 15 10.74 -6.42 -12.31
C LEU A 15 9.65 -7.48 -12.46
N GLU A 16 10.04 -8.69 -12.85
CA GLU A 16 9.18 -9.88 -12.75
C GLU A 16 9.43 -10.51 -11.38
N VAL A 17 8.39 -10.58 -10.54
CA VAL A 17 8.42 -11.25 -9.24
C VAL A 17 7.73 -12.59 -9.41
N VAL A 18 8.47 -13.66 -9.13
CA VAL A 18 7.99 -15.04 -9.25
C VAL A 18 7.84 -15.63 -7.86
N THR A 19 6.69 -16.26 -7.62
CA THR A 19 6.36 -16.91 -6.35
C THR A 19 6.03 -18.37 -6.58
N VAL A 20 6.39 -19.20 -5.60
CA VAL A 20 6.13 -20.65 -5.60
C VAL A 20 5.11 -20.95 -4.52
N GLU A 21 4.13 -21.77 -4.86
CA GLU A 21 3.10 -22.26 -3.94
C GLU A 21 2.87 -23.75 -4.12
N GLU A 22 2.36 -24.41 -3.08
CA GLU A 22 1.93 -25.79 -3.19
C GLU A 22 0.59 -25.88 -3.94
N LYS A 23 0.49 -26.82 -4.88
CA LYS A 23 -0.77 -27.06 -5.61
C LYS A 23 -1.84 -27.53 -4.64
N GLY A 24 -2.97 -26.82 -4.63
CA GLY A 24 -4.08 -27.10 -3.71
C GLY A 24 -3.97 -26.42 -2.34
N GLY A 25 -2.88 -25.70 -2.05
CA GLY A 25 -2.63 -25.03 -0.76
C GLY A 25 -3.32 -23.67 -0.56
N GLY A 26 -4.41 -23.40 -1.28
CA GLY A 26 -5.03 -22.07 -1.38
C GLY A 26 -4.56 -21.30 -2.62
N HIS A 27 -5.24 -20.20 -2.96
CA HIS A 27 -4.86 -19.36 -4.10
C HIS A 27 -4.24 -18.06 -3.59
N LYS A 28 -3.11 -17.61 -4.17
CA LYS A 28 -2.68 -16.22 -3.99
C LYS A 28 -3.73 -15.27 -4.51
N ARG A 29 -4.08 -14.30 -3.67
CA ARG A 29 -4.93 -13.20 -4.07
C ARG A 29 -4.08 -11.95 -4.17
N LEU A 30 -3.99 -11.42 -5.38
CA LEU A 30 -3.51 -10.07 -5.61
C LEU A 30 -4.61 -9.10 -5.16
N GLN A 31 -4.29 -8.21 -4.24
CA GLN A 31 -5.20 -7.21 -3.69
C GLN A 31 -4.55 -5.83 -3.82
N SER A 32 -5.35 -4.85 -4.22
CA SER A 32 -4.99 -3.44 -4.01
C SER A 32 -5.71 -2.98 -2.75
N VAL A 33 -4.96 -2.43 -1.81
CA VAL A 33 -5.45 -1.82 -0.58
C VAL A 33 -5.19 -0.33 -0.68
N ARG A 34 -6.26 0.45 -0.78
CA ARG A 34 -6.21 1.91 -0.78
C ARG A 34 -6.63 2.39 0.61
N SER A 35 -5.73 3.03 1.34
CA SER A 35 -6.00 3.44 2.72
C SER A 35 -6.76 4.77 2.80
N ILE A 36 -6.52 5.69 1.87
CA ILE A 36 -7.08 7.05 1.87
C ILE A 36 -7.32 7.52 0.43
N ASP A 37 -8.28 8.42 0.23
CA ASP A 37 -8.46 9.10 -1.05
C ASP A 37 -7.22 9.96 -1.37
N ASP A 38 -6.50 9.55 -2.41
CA ASP A 38 -5.21 10.10 -2.79
C ASP A 38 -5.32 11.16 -3.91
N GLU A 39 -6.48 11.83 -4.03
CA GLU A 39 -6.78 12.86 -5.05
C GLU A 39 -5.64 13.89 -5.21
N TYR A 40 -4.99 14.27 -4.10
CA TYR A 40 -3.91 15.27 -4.07
C TYR A 40 -2.49 14.70 -3.88
N THR A 41 -2.37 13.38 -3.66
CA THR A 41 -1.08 12.68 -3.44
C THR A 41 -1.12 11.26 -4.02
N PRO A 42 -1.29 11.13 -5.35
CA PRO A 42 -1.50 9.82 -5.96
C PRO A 42 -0.38 8.86 -5.59
N THR A 43 -0.73 7.58 -5.42
CA THR A 43 0.18 6.43 -5.19
C THR A 43 0.94 6.38 -3.85
N ILE A 44 0.86 7.42 -3.01
CA ILE A 44 1.48 7.44 -1.68
C ILE A 44 0.68 6.58 -0.68
N PHE A 45 -0.65 6.58 -0.81
CA PHE A 45 -1.59 5.85 0.05
C PHE A 45 -2.20 4.62 -0.63
N GLU A 46 -1.63 4.20 -1.75
CA GLU A 46 -2.01 2.98 -2.44
C GLU A 46 -0.94 1.90 -2.21
N MET A 47 -1.39 0.78 -1.65
CA MET A 47 -0.59 -0.40 -1.39
C MET A 47 -1.09 -1.54 -2.26
N ALA A 48 -0.18 -2.23 -2.94
CA ALA A 48 -0.48 -3.51 -3.55
C ALA A 48 0.07 -4.62 -2.66
N GLN A 49 -0.71 -5.69 -2.51
CA GLN A 49 -0.32 -6.83 -1.72
C GLN A 49 -0.72 -8.14 -2.40
N LEU A 50 0.17 -9.11 -2.30
CA LEU A 50 -0.03 -10.48 -2.74
C LEU A 50 -0.05 -11.35 -1.48
N VAL A 51 -1.21 -11.90 -1.15
CA VAL A 51 -1.42 -12.66 0.09
C VAL A 51 -1.79 -14.09 -0.28
N SER A 52 -1.14 -15.09 0.33
CA SER A 52 -1.56 -16.49 0.17
C SER A 52 -2.85 -16.75 0.92
N GLY A 53 -3.71 -17.62 0.37
CA GLY A 53 -4.86 -18.12 1.11
C GLY A 53 -4.45 -18.84 2.40
N PRO A 54 -5.31 -18.84 3.45
CA PRO A 54 -5.08 -19.64 4.64
C PRO A 54 -5.14 -21.13 4.27
N ARG A 55 -4.11 -21.88 4.64
CA ARG A 55 -4.03 -23.33 4.37
C ARG A 55 -4.79 -24.15 5.40
N ASN A 56 -4.83 -23.67 6.64
CA ASN A 56 -5.57 -24.16 7.82
C ASN A 56 -5.54 -23.03 8.87
N ASP A 57 -6.44 -23.04 9.86
CA ASP A 57 -6.50 -22.01 10.93
C ASP A 57 -5.19 -21.87 11.75
N SER A 58 -4.28 -22.84 11.65
CA SER A 58 -3.00 -22.86 12.36
C SER A 58 -1.81 -22.26 11.59
N ILE A 59 -1.90 -22.11 10.26
CA ILE A 59 -0.82 -21.55 9.44
C ILE A 59 -1.28 -20.22 8.88
N GLY A 60 -0.76 -19.13 9.46
CA GLY A 60 -1.02 -17.77 9.00
C GLY A 60 -0.60 -17.54 7.54
N PRO A 61 -1.19 -16.55 6.86
CA PRO A 61 -0.89 -16.28 5.46
C PRO A 61 0.57 -15.85 5.26
N ASN A 62 1.10 -15.99 4.06
CA ASN A 62 2.31 -15.26 3.65
C ASN A 62 1.89 -14.03 2.84
N PHE A 63 2.71 -13.00 2.88
CA PHE A 63 2.42 -11.77 2.16
C PHE A 63 3.66 -11.18 1.50
N PHE A 64 3.42 -10.54 0.36
CA PHE A 64 4.35 -9.68 -0.33
C PHE A 64 3.65 -8.37 -0.65
N GLN A 65 4.11 -7.25 -0.09
CA GLN A 65 3.39 -5.98 -0.09
C GLN A 65 4.32 -4.83 -0.47
N TRP A 66 3.84 -3.87 -1.28
CA TRP A 66 4.61 -2.72 -1.73
C TRP A 66 3.73 -1.50 -1.97
N LYS A 67 4.32 -0.30 -1.91
CA LYS A 67 3.65 0.93 -2.39
C LYS A 67 3.66 0.96 -3.91
N THR A 68 2.61 1.50 -4.53
CA THR A 68 2.56 1.73 -5.99
C THR A 68 3.44 2.91 -6.44
N THR A 69 4.49 3.21 -5.66
CA THR A 69 5.46 4.29 -5.87
C THR A 69 6.89 3.76 -5.72
N ALA A 70 7.76 4.21 -6.62
CA ALA A 70 9.22 4.10 -6.56
C ALA A 70 9.82 5.51 -6.51
N TYR A 71 11.14 5.63 -6.34
CA TYR A 71 11.83 6.92 -6.23
C TYR A 71 12.99 7.03 -7.20
N GLY A 72 13.05 8.17 -7.88
CA GLY A 72 14.13 8.55 -8.80
C GLY A 72 15.37 9.16 -8.14
N SER A 73 15.40 9.23 -6.81
CA SER A 73 16.53 9.74 -6.02
C SER A 73 16.74 8.89 -4.77
N ARG A 74 17.91 9.03 -4.14
CA ARG A 74 18.21 8.44 -2.83
C ARG A 74 17.32 9.03 -1.74
N ASP A 75 16.99 10.30 -1.86
CA ASP A 75 16.04 10.97 -0.99
C ASP A 75 14.62 10.64 -1.46
N ALA A 76 13.89 9.90 -0.62
CA ALA A 76 12.53 9.44 -0.88
C ALA A 76 11.52 10.58 -0.70
N SER A 77 11.58 11.55 -1.61
CA SER A 77 10.73 12.72 -1.62
C SER A 77 9.70 12.66 -2.74
N ARG A 78 8.60 13.40 -2.57
CA ARG A 78 7.42 13.32 -3.45
C ARG A 78 7.73 13.80 -4.86
N GLU A 79 8.59 14.80 -5.02
CA GLU A 79 9.05 15.31 -6.32
C GLU A 79 9.88 14.28 -7.11
N ASN A 80 10.37 13.24 -6.42
CA ASN A 80 11.11 12.15 -7.02
C ASN A 80 10.26 10.89 -7.18
N ALA A 81 8.96 10.94 -6.90
CA ALA A 81 8.08 9.80 -6.98
C ALA A 81 7.88 9.33 -8.42
N ILE A 82 7.99 8.02 -8.63
CA ILE A 82 7.77 7.32 -9.89
C ILE A 82 6.60 6.38 -9.68
N ARG A 83 5.56 6.49 -10.49
CA ARG A 83 4.43 5.55 -10.43
C ARG A 83 4.88 4.13 -10.80
N CYS A 84 4.46 3.17 -10.01
CA CYS A 84 4.57 1.74 -10.33
C CYS A 84 3.26 1.25 -10.91
N ARG A 85 3.32 0.46 -11.97
CA ARG A 85 2.15 -0.28 -12.49
C ARG A 85 2.46 -1.76 -12.42
N TYR A 86 1.50 -2.56 -12.00
CA TYR A 86 1.65 -4.01 -11.92
C TYR A 86 0.60 -4.72 -12.77
N SER A 87 0.99 -5.87 -13.34
CA SER A 87 0.07 -6.71 -14.10
C SER A 87 -0.80 -7.56 -13.17
N PRO A 88 -1.94 -8.08 -13.66
CA PRO A 88 -2.62 -9.18 -12.99
C PRO A 88 -1.66 -10.35 -12.73
N LEU A 89 -1.92 -11.09 -11.65
CA LEU A 89 -1.15 -12.30 -11.31
C LEU A 89 -1.31 -13.33 -12.43
N GLN A 90 -0.20 -13.78 -12.98
CA GLN A 90 -0.16 -14.81 -14.02
C GLN A 90 0.25 -16.13 -13.38
N THR A 91 -0.73 -17.02 -13.19
CA THR A 91 -0.46 -18.41 -12.84
C THR A 91 -0.06 -19.14 -14.12
N ALA A 92 1.23 -19.36 -14.31
CA ALA A 92 1.73 -20.01 -15.51
C ALA A 92 2.31 -21.37 -15.15
N ASN A 93 2.11 -22.36 -16.03
CA ASN A 93 2.94 -23.57 -16.07
C ASN A 93 4.35 -23.23 -16.59
N ARG A 94 4.95 -22.16 -16.08
CA ARG A 94 6.28 -21.72 -16.44
C ARG A 94 7.28 -22.50 -15.61
N THR A 95 8.26 -23.07 -16.29
CA THR A 95 9.48 -23.56 -15.67
C THR A 95 10.28 -22.36 -15.20
N LEU A 96 10.67 -22.34 -13.93
CA LEU A 96 11.60 -21.35 -13.40
C LEU A 96 12.90 -21.38 -14.22
N PRO A 97 13.49 -20.23 -14.55
CA PRO A 97 14.69 -20.18 -15.36
C PRO A 97 15.89 -20.77 -14.59
N GLY A 98 16.52 -21.81 -15.17
CA GLY A 98 17.81 -22.36 -14.75
C GLY A 98 17.89 -22.98 -13.35
N PRO A 99 19.09 -23.40 -12.91
CA PRO A 99 19.33 -23.84 -11.54
C PRO A 99 19.14 -22.64 -10.60
N SER A 100 18.03 -22.61 -9.87
CA SER A 100 17.68 -21.57 -8.90
C SER A 100 17.69 -22.14 -7.49
N ILE A 101 17.79 -21.27 -6.48
CA ILE A 101 17.64 -21.67 -5.06
C ILE A 101 16.28 -22.34 -4.84
N ALA A 102 15.23 -21.87 -5.53
CA ALA A 102 13.92 -22.51 -5.51
C ALA A 102 13.98 -23.95 -6.05
N HIS A 103 14.70 -24.20 -7.14
CA HIS A 103 14.91 -25.56 -7.63
C HIS A 103 15.75 -26.42 -6.67
N ALA A 104 16.75 -25.86 -5.99
CA ALA A 104 17.52 -26.60 -4.99
C ALA A 104 16.68 -26.96 -3.75
N TYR A 105 15.73 -26.11 -3.35
CA TYR A 105 14.88 -26.32 -2.17
C TYR A 105 13.67 -27.22 -2.47
N PHE A 106 12.98 -26.99 -3.58
CA PHE A 106 11.76 -27.74 -3.96
C PHE A 106 12.04 -28.95 -4.86
N GLY A 107 13.25 -29.06 -5.41
CA GLY A 107 13.68 -30.14 -6.30
C GLY A 107 12.78 -30.30 -7.53
N GLU A 108 12.60 -31.56 -7.93
CA GLU A 108 11.66 -32.01 -8.98
C GLU A 108 10.18 -31.82 -8.61
N GLY A 109 9.88 -31.40 -7.37
CA GLY A 109 8.53 -31.03 -6.94
C GLY A 109 8.01 -29.75 -7.58
N LEU A 110 8.92 -28.92 -8.11
CA LEU A 110 8.61 -27.68 -8.80
C LEU A 110 7.92 -28.00 -10.15
N GLY A 111 6.67 -27.55 -10.32
CA GLY A 111 5.84 -27.90 -11.49
C GLY A 111 5.03 -29.19 -11.33
N ARG A 112 5.43 -30.11 -10.45
CA ARG A 112 4.64 -31.30 -10.07
C ARG A 112 3.69 -31.02 -8.92
N SER A 113 4.23 -30.85 -7.72
CA SER A 113 3.48 -30.56 -6.48
C SER A 113 3.37 -29.08 -6.18
N HIS A 114 4.20 -28.23 -6.81
CA HIS A 114 4.17 -26.79 -6.63
C HIS A 114 3.79 -26.07 -7.93
N SER A 115 2.97 -25.02 -7.82
CA SER A 115 2.65 -24.08 -8.88
C SER A 115 3.48 -22.82 -8.76
N VAL A 116 3.75 -22.18 -9.90
CA VAL A 116 4.49 -20.94 -10.00
C VAL A 116 3.56 -19.84 -10.49
N ALA A 117 3.60 -18.69 -9.82
CA ALA A 117 2.85 -17.51 -10.21
C ALA A 117 3.77 -16.31 -10.33
N ALA A 118 3.60 -15.50 -11.37
CA ALA A 118 4.43 -14.35 -11.65
C ALA A 118 3.61 -13.07 -11.70
N ILE A 119 4.21 -11.96 -11.26
CA ILE A 119 3.68 -10.61 -11.41
C ILE A 119 4.75 -9.70 -11.97
N ASN A 120 4.38 -8.89 -12.97
CA ASN A 120 5.27 -7.91 -13.55
C ASN A 120 4.98 -6.55 -12.94
N ILE A 121 6.02 -5.89 -12.44
CA ILE A 121 5.98 -4.56 -11.85
C ILE A 121 6.84 -3.65 -12.71
N SER A 122 6.22 -2.68 -13.36
CA SER A 122 6.87 -1.70 -14.21
C SER A 122 6.99 -0.36 -13.49
N PHE A 123 8.10 0.33 -13.74
CA PHE A 123 8.42 1.62 -13.13
C PHE A 123 8.34 2.71 -14.21
N GLY A 124 7.36 3.60 -14.09
CA GLY A 124 7.17 4.69 -15.05
C GLY A 124 5.74 5.26 -15.05
N GLY A 125 5.64 6.57 -15.24
CA GLY A 125 4.38 7.31 -15.41
C GLY A 125 4.11 7.70 -16.87
N GLU A 126 3.04 8.48 -17.08
CA GLU A 126 2.71 9.08 -18.39
C GLU A 126 3.82 10.03 -18.87
N ASP A 127 4.53 10.65 -17.93
CA ASP A 127 5.64 11.58 -18.19
C ASP A 127 6.97 10.88 -18.56
N GLY A 128 6.96 9.54 -18.66
CA GLY A 128 7.88 8.79 -19.52
C GLY A 128 9.38 8.70 -19.18
N GLU A 129 9.98 9.58 -18.39
CA GLU A 129 11.44 9.80 -18.48
C GLU A 129 12.21 9.87 -17.15
N VAL A 130 11.56 9.66 -15.99
CA VAL A 130 12.18 9.93 -14.67
C VAL A 130 13.50 9.18 -14.43
N TYR A 131 13.63 7.94 -14.92
CA TYR A 131 14.91 7.21 -14.81
C TYR A 131 15.98 7.73 -15.79
N ALA A 132 15.59 8.14 -17.00
CA ALA A 132 16.52 8.63 -18.00
C ALA A 132 17.20 9.93 -17.53
N GLU A 133 16.46 10.79 -16.83
CA GLU A 133 16.98 12.04 -16.27
C GLU A 133 17.90 11.81 -15.07
N LYS A 134 17.48 10.97 -14.11
CA LYS A 134 18.17 10.85 -12.81
C LYS A 134 19.16 9.70 -12.74
N GLY A 135 19.03 8.71 -13.63
CA GLY A 135 19.83 7.49 -13.62
C GLY A 135 19.63 6.62 -12.36
N TYR A 136 18.60 6.90 -11.56
CA TYR A 136 18.40 6.25 -10.26
C TYR A 136 16.96 5.76 -10.11
N LEU A 137 16.81 4.57 -9.53
CA LEU A 137 15.53 3.95 -9.22
C LEU A 137 15.65 3.18 -7.91
N SER A 138 14.85 3.55 -6.93
CA SER A 138 14.68 2.83 -5.67
C SER A 138 13.23 2.39 -5.51
N TRP A 139 13.03 1.14 -5.15
CA TRP A 139 11.71 0.59 -4.87
C TRP A 139 11.85 -0.40 -3.71
N SER A 140 10.84 -0.42 -2.86
CA SER A 140 10.83 -1.21 -1.63
C SER A 140 9.57 -2.06 -1.56
N ALA A 141 9.74 -3.25 -1.02
CA ALA A 141 8.65 -4.18 -0.73
C ALA A 141 8.91 -4.88 0.60
N LEU A 142 7.85 -5.34 1.23
CA LEU A 142 7.83 -6.15 2.44
C LEU A 142 7.45 -7.58 2.06
N LEU A 143 8.17 -8.55 2.61
CA LEU A 143 7.89 -9.98 2.48
C LEU A 143 7.86 -10.57 3.90
N GLY A 144 6.82 -11.34 4.21
CA GLY A 144 6.70 -11.91 5.54
C GLY A 144 5.67 -13.02 5.66
N PHE A 145 5.60 -13.57 6.87
CA PHE A 145 4.60 -14.54 7.30
C PHE A 145 3.71 -13.91 8.37
N GLY A 146 2.43 -14.26 8.35
CA GLY A 146 1.38 -13.65 9.17
C GLY A 146 0.53 -12.63 8.41
N THR A 147 -0.27 -11.88 9.16
CA THR A 147 -1.10 -10.80 8.63
C THR A 147 -0.22 -9.64 8.11
N PRO A 148 -0.45 -9.13 6.89
CA PRO A 148 0.27 -7.96 6.38
C PRO A 148 0.10 -6.76 7.31
N PRO A 149 1.14 -5.93 7.50
CA PRO A 149 1.00 -4.69 8.25
C PRO A 149 0.08 -3.69 7.53
N GLU A 150 -0.75 -2.99 8.30
CA GLU A 150 -1.63 -1.93 7.80
C GLU A 150 -0.96 -0.56 7.93
N ASP A 151 -1.17 0.31 6.94
CA ASP A 151 -0.73 1.70 6.99
C ASP A 151 -1.57 2.45 8.06
N ALA A 152 -0.93 2.79 9.19
CA ALA A 152 -1.56 3.53 10.28
C ALA A 152 -0.91 4.91 10.45
N PHE A 153 -1.71 5.89 10.88
CA PHE A 153 -1.17 7.19 11.28
C PHE A 153 -0.34 7.07 12.55
N SER A 154 0.70 7.90 12.65
CA SER A 154 1.47 8.04 13.87
C SER A 154 0.54 8.47 15.03
N PRO A 155 0.71 7.91 16.24
CA PRO A 155 -0.04 8.34 17.42
C PRO A 155 0.03 9.85 17.66
N LEU A 156 1.15 10.49 17.31
CA LEU A 156 1.31 11.94 17.39
C LEU A 156 0.37 12.68 16.43
N VAL A 157 0.28 12.23 15.18
CA VAL A 157 -0.63 12.82 14.18
C VAL A 157 -2.07 12.67 14.65
N MET A 158 -2.42 11.48 15.14
CA MET A 158 -3.75 11.23 15.72
C MET A 158 -4.04 12.17 16.90
N ALA A 159 -3.06 12.43 17.77
CA ALA A 159 -3.23 13.37 18.89
C ALA A 159 -3.43 14.81 18.41
N ILE A 160 -2.68 15.28 17.41
CA ILE A 160 -2.84 16.61 16.82
C ILE A 160 -4.22 16.77 16.21
N VAL A 161 -4.69 15.79 15.44
CA VAL A 161 -6.04 15.79 14.84
C VAL A 161 -7.11 15.79 15.93
N ALA A 162 -6.95 14.96 16.96
CA ALA A 162 -7.89 14.88 18.08
C ALA A 162 -8.02 16.21 18.83
N VAL A 163 -6.93 16.91 19.10
CA VAL A 163 -6.97 18.23 19.75
C VAL A 163 -7.50 19.29 18.79
N GLY A 164 -6.96 19.35 17.57
CA GLY A 164 -7.32 20.37 16.58
C GLY A 164 -8.80 20.36 16.20
N LEU A 165 -9.41 19.17 16.07
CA LEU A 165 -10.84 19.03 15.77
C LEU A 165 -11.70 18.90 17.03
N GLY A 166 -11.18 18.27 18.09
CA GLY A 166 -11.92 18.05 19.33
C GLY A 166 -12.19 19.35 20.10
N THR A 167 -11.21 20.26 20.18
CA THR A 167 -11.38 21.51 20.90
C THR A 167 -12.52 22.38 20.34
N PRO A 168 -12.61 22.65 19.02
CA PRO A 168 -13.76 23.37 18.45
C PRO A 168 -15.11 22.70 18.74
N VAL A 169 -15.20 21.37 18.65
CA VAL A 169 -16.45 20.63 18.92
C VAL A 169 -16.87 20.80 20.38
N VAL A 170 -15.93 20.66 21.32
CA VAL A 170 -16.19 20.84 22.76
C VAL A 170 -16.65 22.27 23.06
N LEU A 171 -15.99 23.28 22.47
CA LEU A 171 -16.38 24.68 22.63
C LEU A 171 -17.78 24.96 22.09
N LEU A 172 -18.14 24.39 20.94
CA LEU A 172 -19.47 24.52 20.34
C LEU A 172 -20.56 23.88 21.22
N LEU A 173 -20.31 22.69 21.76
CA LEU A 173 -21.25 22.01 22.65
C LEU A 173 -21.42 22.77 23.97
N ALA A 174 -20.31 23.19 24.59
CA ALA A 174 -20.35 23.96 25.83
C ALA A 174 -21.05 25.31 25.63
N GLY A 175 -20.70 26.04 24.56
CA GLY A 175 -21.36 27.30 24.21
C GLY A 175 -22.85 27.11 23.92
N GLY A 176 -23.22 26.06 23.18
CA GLY A 176 -24.61 25.70 22.89
C GLY A 176 -25.42 25.42 24.16
N LEU A 177 -24.86 24.62 25.09
CA LEU A 177 -25.49 24.35 26.39
C LEU A 177 -25.68 25.63 27.20
N VAL A 178 -24.66 26.49 27.29
CA VAL A 178 -24.74 27.78 27.99
C VAL A 178 -25.87 28.64 27.42
N VAL A 179 -25.98 28.75 26.10
CA VAL A 179 -27.04 29.51 25.43
C VAL A 179 -28.43 28.93 25.74
N LEU A 180 -28.59 27.60 25.71
CA LEU A 180 -29.86 26.95 26.02
C LEU A 180 -30.30 27.18 27.48
N PHE A 181 -29.38 27.07 28.43
CA PHE A 181 -29.68 27.32 29.84
C PHE A 181 -29.96 28.80 30.12
N ALA A 182 -29.23 29.73 29.48
CA ALA A 182 -29.47 31.16 29.61
C ALA A 182 -30.85 31.56 29.05
N ARG A 183 -31.25 31.02 27.89
CA ARG A 183 -32.57 31.28 27.29
C ARG A 183 -33.71 30.73 28.15
N ARG A 184 -33.55 29.55 28.76
CA ARG A 184 -34.55 28.98 29.70
C ARG A 184 -34.74 29.87 30.94
N LYS A 185 -33.66 30.39 31.53
CA LYS A 185 -33.76 31.32 32.67
C LYS A 185 -34.49 32.61 32.29
N HIS A 186 -34.19 33.20 31.11
CA HIS A 186 -34.88 34.41 30.66
C HIS A 186 -36.38 34.19 30.37
N GLN A 187 -36.77 33.05 29.80
CA GLN A 187 -38.19 32.73 29.59
C GLN A 187 -38.95 32.46 30.89
N SER A 188 -38.28 31.92 31.91
CA SER A 188 -38.86 31.67 33.23
C SER A 188 -39.10 32.94 34.06
N GLN A 189 -38.47 34.07 33.69
CA GLN A 189 -38.59 35.34 34.41
C GLN A 189 -39.70 36.26 33.83
N TYR A 190 -40.46 35.76 32.85
CA TYR A 190 -41.62 36.46 32.32
C TYR A 190 -42.79 36.30 33.31
N GLU A 191 -43.06 37.31 34.13
CA GLU A 191 -44.34 37.41 34.83
C GLU A 191 -45.42 37.77 33.80
N PRO A 192 -46.48 36.96 33.65
CA PRO A 192 -47.61 37.33 32.80
C PRO A 192 -48.29 38.55 33.42
N ILE A 193 -48.36 39.63 32.65
CA ILE A 193 -49.04 40.86 33.05
C ILE A 193 -50.54 40.57 33.02
N ASN A 194 -51.18 40.47 34.19
CA ASN A 194 -52.63 40.45 34.36
C ASN A 194 -53.01 41.36 35.53
#